data_AF-A0A919ZVI5-F1
#
_entry.id   AF-A0A919ZVI5-F1
#
_cell.length_a   1.000
_cell.length_b   1.000
_cell.length_c   1.000
_cell.angle_alpha   90.00
_cell.angle_beta   90.00
_cell.angle_gamma   90.00
#
_symmetry.space_group_name_H-M   'P 1'
#
loop_
_entity.id
_entity.type
_entity.pdbx_description
1 polymer ?
#
loop_
_entity_poly.entity_id
_entity_poly.type
_entity_poly.pdbx_seq_one_letter_code
_entity_poly.pdbx_strand_id
1 'polypeptide(L)'
;MIKYRKYLLKLKDAFLEENVQNTKMLDLYLKYLEGEASEQDLENANKQLAEILKSLGMGVLVVLPFSPVSIPYLVKKAKENNIDIIPKWYKALREQDDRLE
;
A
#
# COMPACT_ATOMS: atom_id res chain seq x y z
N MET A 1 19.83 -10.80 6.72
CA MET A 1 19.49 -9.39 6.42
C MET A 1 19.13 -9.11 4.95
N ILE A 2 19.72 -9.76 3.94
CA ILE A 2 19.53 -9.40 2.50
C ILE A 2 18.11 -9.67 1.96
N LYS A 3 17.42 -10.72 2.41
CA LYS A 3 16.10 -11.12 1.86
C LYS A 3 14.98 -10.11 2.14
N TYR A 4 14.91 -9.59 3.36
CA TYR A 4 13.85 -8.67 3.78
C TYR A 4 13.88 -7.35 3.03
N ARG A 5 15.06 -6.72 2.94
CA ARG A 5 15.27 -5.50 2.16
C ARG A 5 14.90 -5.68 0.69
N LYS A 6 15.20 -6.86 0.11
CA LYS A 6 14.81 -7.19 -1.27
C LYS A 6 13.29 -7.20 -1.46
N TYR A 7 12.52 -7.68 -0.49
CA TYR A 7 11.06 -7.64 -0.56
C TYR A 7 10.52 -6.21 -0.48
N LEU A 8 11.08 -5.37 0.39
CA LEU A 8 10.69 -3.96 0.47
C LEU A 8 11.00 -3.19 -0.83
N LEU A 9 12.13 -3.48 -1.48
CA LEU A 9 12.46 -2.89 -2.79
C LEU A 9 11.50 -3.36 -3.88
N LYS A 10 11.15 -4.65 -3.92
CA LYS A 10 10.13 -5.15 -4.87
C LYS A 10 8.77 -4.50 -4.65
N LEU A 11 8.37 -4.34 -3.39
CA LEU A 11 7.12 -3.69 -3.03
C LEU A 11 7.13 -2.20 -3.42
N LYS A 12 8.27 -1.52 -3.21
CA LYS A 12 8.49 -0.16 -3.69
C LYS A 12 8.20 -0.07 -5.18
N ASP A 13 8.84 -0.92 -5.98
CA ASP A 13 8.73 -0.87 -7.44
C ASP A 13 7.28 -1.08 -7.89
N ALA A 14 6.56 -2.03 -7.26
CA ALA A 14 5.15 -2.26 -7.54
C ALA A 14 4.24 -1.09 -7.13
N PHE A 15 4.50 -0.43 -6.00
CA PHE A 15 3.71 0.71 -5.56
C PHE A 15 3.98 1.96 -6.40
N LEU A 16 5.23 2.16 -6.82
CA LEU A 16 5.62 3.26 -7.70
C LEU A 16 5.18 3.05 -9.16
N GLU A 17 4.82 1.83 -9.55
CA GLU A 17 4.16 1.57 -10.81
C GLU A 17 2.79 2.25 -10.81
N GLU A 18 2.69 3.36 -11.54
CA GLU A 18 1.46 4.12 -11.68
C GLU A 18 0.49 3.39 -12.61
N ASN A 19 -0.29 2.49 -12.01
CA ASN A 19 -1.44 1.87 -12.66
C ASN A 19 -2.73 2.16 -11.88
N VAL A 20 -3.85 2.13 -12.59
CA VAL A 20 -5.18 2.47 -12.05
C VAL A 20 -5.55 1.59 -10.85
N GLN A 21 -5.16 0.31 -10.86
CA GLN A 21 -5.53 -0.63 -9.80
C GLN A 21 -4.77 -0.35 -8.49
N ASN A 22 -3.46 -0.10 -8.58
CA ASN A 22 -2.60 0.20 -7.43
C ASN A 22 -2.95 1.57 -6.83
N THR A 23 -3.24 2.55 -7.67
CA THR A 23 -3.72 3.86 -7.24
C THR A 23 -5.05 3.73 -6.51
N LYS A 24 -6.03 3.05 -7.10
CA LYS A 24 -7.34 2.83 -6.48
C LYS A 24 -7.22 2.06 -5.17
N MET A 25 -6.37 1.03 -5.10
CA MET A 25 -6.13 0.27 -3.87
C MET A 25 -5.64 1.18 -2.73
N LEU A 26 -4.61 1.98 -2.98
CA LEU A 26 -4.02 2.86 -1.98
C LEU A 26 -5.00 3.98 -1.55
N ASP A 27 -5.80 4.51 -2.48
CA ASP A 27 -6.89 5.46 -2.20
C ASP A 27 -7.98 4.85 -1.30
N LEU A 28 -8.40 3.60 -1.58
CA LEU A 28 -9.38 2.91 -0.74
C LEU A 28 -8.87 2.61 0.67
N TYR A 29 -7.58 2.30 0.84
CA TYR A 29 -6.99 2.15 2.18
C TYR A 29 -7.04 3.45 2.98
N LEU A 30 -6.80 4.61 2.34
CA LEU A 30 -6.90 5.91 2.97
C LEU A 30 -8.34 6.23 3.37
N LYS A 31 -9.25 6.19 2.38
CA LYS A 31 -10.67 6.48 2.59
C LYS A 31 -11.29 5.59 3.66
N TYR A 32 -10.90 4.32 3.74
CA TYR A 32 -11.40 3.45 4.80
C TYR A 32 -10.93 3.91 6.19
N LEU A 33 -9.68 4.36 6.33
CA LEU A 33 -9.17 4.92 7.59
C LEU A 33 -9.87 6.23 7.98
N GLU A 34 -10.33 7.00 7.00
CA GLU A 34 -11.11 8.24 7.15
C GLU A 34 -12.61 7.97 7.37
N GLY A 35 -13.07 6.72 7.24
CA GLY A 35 -14.48 6.35 7.36
C GLY A 35 -15.33 6.64 6.10
N GLU A 36 -14.67 6.92 4.97
CA GLU A 36 -15.29 7.27 3.68
C GLU A 36 -15.43 6.09 2.71
N ALA A 37 -14.91 4.91 3.06
CA ALA A 37 -15.02 3.69 2.26
C ALA A 37 -15.69 2.54 3.02
N SER A 38 -16.35 1.66 2.28
CA SER A 38 -17.06 0.50 2.85
C SER A 38 -16.12 -0.68 3.15
N GLU A 39 -16.60 -1.65 3.93
CA GLU A 39 -15.92 -2.95 4.10
C GLU A 39 -15.67 -3.66 2.77
N GLN A 40 -16.60 -3.54 1.82
CA GLN A 40 -16.45 -4.11 0.50
C GLN A 40 -15.32 -3.44 -0.30
N ASP A 41 -15.14 -2.13 -0.14
CA ASP A 41 -14.03 -1.40 -0.73
C ASP A 41 -12.68 -1.83 -0.13
N LEU A 42 -12.61 -1.99 1.19
CA LEU A 42 -11.43 -2.52 1.87
C LEU A 42 -11.12 -3.94 1.38
N GLU A 43 -12.12 -4.80 1.22
CA GLU A 43 -11.93 -6.15 0.67
C GLU A 43 -11.36 -6.11 -0.75
N ASN A 44 -11.84 -5.18 -1.58
CA ASN A 44 -11.31 -4.97 -2.93
C ASN A 44 -9.84 -4.48 -2.90
N ALA A 45 -9.50 -3.58 -1.98
CA ALA A 45 -8.12 -3.13 -1.78
C ALA A 45 -7.21 -4.27 -1.29
N ASN A 46 -7.68 -5.09 -0.35
CA ASN A 46 -6.99 -6.29 0.14
C ASN A 46 -6.73 -7.29 -1.01
N LYS A 47 -7.70 -7.48 -1.90
CA LYS A 47 -7.54 -8.34 -3.09
C LYS A 47 -6.45 -7.82 -4.02
N GLN A 48 -6.44 -6.53 -4.33
CA GLN A 48 -5.38 -5.94 -5.16
C GLN A 48 -4.00 -6.08 -4.50
N LEU A 49 -3.89 -5.84 -3.19
CA LEU A 49 -2.63 -6.02 -2.46
C LEU A 49 -2.16 -7.49 -2.53
N ALA A 50 -3.07 -8.45 -2.41
CA ALA A 50 -2.76 -9.86 -2.54
C ALA A 50 -2.21 -10.21 -3.94
N GLU A 51 -2.78 -9.64 -5.01
CA GLU A 51 -2.27 -9.82 -6.38
C GLU A 51 -0.86 -9.24 -6.56
N ILE A 52 -0.59 -8.06 -6.00
CA ILE A 52 0.77 -7.48 -5.96
C ILE A 52 1.73 -8.45 -5.26
N LEU A 53 1.35 -8.99 -4.10
CA LEU A 53 2.23 -9.92 -3.37
C LEU A 53 2.46 -11.22 -4.13
N LYS A 54 1.44 -11.77 -4.81
CA LYS A 54 1.58 -12.94 -5.68
C LYS A 54 2.57 -12.68 -6.82
N SER A 55 2.40 -11.56 -7.54
CA SER A 55 3.26 -11.23 -8.70
C SER A 55 4.73 -11.06 -8.31
N LEU A 56 4.99 -10.60 -7.09
CA LEU A 56 6.35 -10.42 -6.55
C LEU A 56 6.99 -11.73 -6.02
N GLY A 57 6.25 -12.84 -6.05
CA GLY A 57 6.67 -14.16 -5.53
C GLY A 57 6.52 -14.30 -4.01
N MET A 58 5.63 -13.52 -3.40
CA MET A 58 5.33 -13.52 -1.96
C MET A 58 3.98 -14.17 -1.65
N GLY A 59 3.57 -15.16 -2.46
CA GLY A 59 2.25 -15.80 -2.37
C GLY A 59 1.90 -16.39 -1.01
N VAL A 60 2.88 -16.80 -0.19
CA VAL A 60 2.62 -17.29 1.18
C VAL A 60 1.97 -16.22 2.08
N LEU A 61 2.24 -14.93 1.83
CA LEU A 61 1.69 -13.83 2.64
C LEU A 61 0.21 -13.58 2.39
N VAL A 62 -0.34 -14.04 1.25
CA VAL A 62 -1.75 -13.77 0.90
C VAL A 62 -2.75 -14.61 1.69
N VAL A 63 -2.27 -15.56 2.51
CA VAL A 63 -3.08 -16.29 3.48
C VAL A 63 -3.52 -15.39 4.64
N LEU A 64 -2.85 -14.25 4.83
CA LEU A 64 -3.15 -13.32 5.92
C LEU A 64 -4.38 -12.47 5.57
N PRO A 65 -5.31 -12.25 6.52
CA PRO A 65 -6.38 -11.28 6.36
C PRO A 65 -5.81 -9.86 6.54
N PHE A 66 -5.50 -9.18 5.43
CA PHE A 66 -5.00 -7.80 5.46
C PHE A 66 -6.01 -6.85 6.11
N SER A 67 -5.50 -5.77 6.68
CA SER A 67 -6.26 -4.82 7.50
C SER A 67 -6.00 -3.38 7.02
N PRO A 68 -6.83 -2.40 7.40
CA PRO A 68 -6.63 -1.00 7.03
C PRO A 68 -5.23 -0.46 7.41
N VAL A 69 -4.67 -0.96 8.51
CA VAL A 69 -3.34 -0.57 9.01
C VAL A 69 -2.17 -1.23 8.27
N SER A 70 -2.44 -2.15 7.33
CA SER A 70 -1.40 -2.86 6.58
C SER A 70 -0.52 -1.92 5.77
N ILE A 71 -1.08 -0.93 5.06
CA ILE A 71 -0.31 0.06 4.31
C ILE A 71 0.54 0.95 5.23
N PRO A 72 -0.01 1.59 6.29
CA PRO A 72 0.79 2.33 7.27
C PRO A 72 1.95 1.51 7.86
N TYR A 73 1.73 0.23 8.15
CA TYR A 73 2.76 -0.67 8.65
C TYR A 73 3.88 -0.90 7.63
N LEU A 74 3.54 -1.20 6.37
CA LEU A 74 4.51 -1.39 5.29
C LEU A 74 5.35 -0.12 5.05
N VAL A 75 4.71 1.04 5.08
CA VAL A 75 5.38 2.35 4.97
C VAL A 75 6.35 2.55 6.13
N LYS A 76 5.93 2.30 7.38
CA LYS A 76 6.80 2.41 8.56
C LYS A 76 8.02 1.49 8.41
N LYS A 77 7.81 0.24 8.01
CA LYS A 77 8.89 -0.73 7.83
C LYS A 77 9.85 -0.39 6.70
N ALA A 78 9.36 0.19 5.62
CA ALA A 78 10.22 0.69 4.55
C ALA A 78 11.07 1.88 5.00
N LYS A 79 10.49 2.84 5.73
CA LYS A 79 11.21 3.98 6.31
C LYS A 79 12.30 3.56 7.28
N GLU A 80 12.03 2.59 8.16
CA GLU A 80 13.03 1.98 9.05
C GLU A 80 14.24 1.40 8.29
N ASN A 81 14.09 1.09 6.99
CA ASN A 81 15.12 0.56 6.11
C ASN A 81 15.64 1.58 5.07
N ASN A 82 15.32 2.86 5.23
CA ASN A 82 15.66 3.96 4.30
C ASN A 82 15.13 3.72 2.88
N ILE A 83 13.93 3.13 2.75
CA ILE A 83 13.24 2.91 1.49
C ILE A 83 11.96 3.75 1.47
N ASP A 84 11.86 4.63 0.49
CA ASP A 84 10.64 5.38 0.22
C ASP A 84 9.76 4.61 -0.76
N ILE A 85 8.64 4.07 -0.25
CA ILE A 85 7.66 3.28 -1.02
C ILE A 85 6.41 4.05 -1.39
N ILE A 86 6.27 5.30 -0.92
CA ILE A 86 5.05 6.08 -1.12
C ILE A 86 5.11 6.75 -2.49
N PRO A 87 4.12 6.52 -3.39
CA PRO A 87 4.07 7.16 -4.69
C PRO A 87 3.92 8.68 -4.60
N LYS A 88 4.41 9.41 -5.62
CA LYS A 88 4.34 10.88 -5.65
C LYS A 88 2.90 11.39 -5.60
N TRP A 89 2.00 10.79 -6.38
CA TRP A 89 0.59 11.16 -6.40
C TRP A 89 -0.08 10.98 -5.03
N TYR A 90 0.32 9.96 -4.26
CA TYR A 90 -0.21 9.70 -2.93
C TYR A 90 0.23 10.77 -1.94
N LYS A 91 1.49 11.23 -2.04
CA LYS A 91 1.99 12.36 -1.24
C LYS A 91 1.26 13.65 -1.59
N ALA A 92 1.03 13.90 -2.88
CA ALA A 92 0.32 15.09 -3.34
C ALA A 92 -1.16 15.11 -2.90
N LEU A 93 -1.80 13.93 -2.79
CA LEU A 93 -3.15 13.77 -2.23
C LEU A 93 -3.18 14.22 -0.77
N ARG A 94 -2.24 13.74 0.04
CA ARG A 94 -2.11 14.13 1.45
C ARG A 94 -1.77 15.61 1.64
N GLU A 95 -0.88 16.15 0.82
CA GLU A 95 -0.55 17.57 0.83
C GLU A 95 -1.74 18.44 0.39
N GLN A 96 -2.70 17.94 -0.39
CA GLN A 96 -3.95 18.65 -0.68
C GLN A 96 -4.85 18.68 0.56
N ASP A 97 -5.01 17.55 1.23
CA ASP A 97 -5.85 17.42 2.41
C ASP A 97 -5.34 18.32 3.56
N ASP A 98 -4.04 18.25 3.86
CA ASP A 98 -3.37 19.06 4.88
C ASP A 98 -3.44 20.59 4.60
N ARG A 99 -3.77 21.01 3.37
CA ARG A 99 -3.95 22.42 2.98
C ARG A 99 -5.40 22.91 3.06
N LEU A 100 -6.35 22.00 3.20
CA LEU A 100 -7.78 22.29 3.30
C LEU A 100 -8.26 22.37 4.76
N GLU A 101 -7.45 21.90 5.71
CA GLU A 101 -7.57 22.12 7.17
C GLU A 101 -6.95 23.46 7.63
#